data_AF-A0AAV7JD52-F1
#
_entry.id   AF-A0AAV7JD52-F1
#
_cell.length_a   1.000
_cell.length_b   1.000
_cell.length_c   1.000
_cell.angle_alpha   90.00
_cell.angle_beta   90.00
_cell.angle_gamma   90.00
#
_symmetry.space_group_name_H-M   'P 1'
#
loop_
_entity.id
_entity.type
_entity.pdbx_description
1 polymer ?
#
loop_
_entity_poly.entity_id
_entity_poly.type
_entity_poly.pdbx_seq_one_letter_code
_entity_poly.pdbx_strand_id
1 'polypeptide(L)'
;MATEVLPNIMLIKQSVRLYRISRYTMGNYFNSNTNTTRPEPIQTNTPPQEPIKPQASSFSMREPLLFSLLANYDRILLAGCGGGYDFMSGLPLYFALKELGKKPFLANLSFTTLNDVKRLNPDDVILNCGFRVHYKTKVASNRYFPELFTCQWFRKKGEDVEIFAFDHFPATRDLIDCYQWICKERGIDAIVLVDGGTDSLTYGDECGMGTPVEDHTSMAAIDMVDGIGLKLLCCIGFGVDSFHGISHGLFLQNVARAEKQGHFYGSFSVSRHTPEARQYIECYEYVAARMQPSIVCSSIISGINGEFGNHHSTERTKSSTLFINHLMCILWTFDLQGVNKNIPYLDKVKQSTGALETDSIITSYRSKIGDDKIRQPLPLPM
;
A
#
# COMPACT_ATOMS: atom_id res chain seq x y z
N MET A 1 -27.58 -23.99 35.47
CA MET A 1 -26.50 -23.50 36.35
C MET A 1 -25.28 -23.25 35.50
N ALA A 2 -24.78 -22.02 35.57
CA ALA A 2 -23.84 -21.41 34.63
C ALA A 2 -22.42 -21.99 34.74
N THR A 3 -21.75 -22.10 33.59
CA THR A 3 -20.30 -22.20 33.49
C THR A 3 -19.83 -21.01 32.67
N GLU A 4 -19.28 -20.00 33.34
CA GLU A 4 -18.56 -18.87 32.74
C GLU A 4 -17.24 -19.37 32.15
N VAL A 5 -17.02 -19.09 30.86
CA VAL A 5 -15.73 -19.22 30.20
C VAL A 5 -15.28 -17.82 29.81
N LEU A 6 -14.35 -17.26 30.57
CA LEU A 6 -13.64 -16.03 30.24
C LEU A 6 -12.69 -16.26 29.06
N PRO A 7 -12.69 -15.43 28.00
CA PRO A 7 -11.73 -15.57 26.90
C PRO A 7 -10.41 -14.82 27.17
N ASN A 8 -9.35 -15.42 26.62
CA ASN A 8 -7.94 -15.09 26.69
C ASN A 8 -7.57 -13.63 26.33
N ILE A 9 -7.29 -12.82 27.35
CA ILE A 9 -6.68 -11.47 27.25
C ILE A 9 -5.13 -11.54 27.10
N MET A 10 -4.51 -12.73 27.07
CA MET A 10 -3.05 -12.88 27.13
C MET A 10 -2.30 -12.74 25.80
N LEU A 11 -2.94 -12.93 24.64
CA LEU A 11 -2.26 -12.87 23.34
C LEU A 11 -2.07 -11.45 22.78
N ILE A 12 -2.90 -10.49 23.19
CA ILE A 12 -2.78 -9.06 22.79
C ILE A 12 -1.56 -8.39 23.46
N LYS A 13 -1.05 -8.93 24.57
CA LYS A 13 0.09 -8.34 25.31
C LYS A 13 1.46 -8.62 24.69
N GLN A 14 1.60 -9.59 23.78
CA GLN A 14 2.90 -9.90 23.17
C GLN A 14 3.26 -8.94 22.03
N SER A 15 2.29 -8.48 21.24
CA SER A 15 2.51 -7.51 20.15
C SER A 15 2.88 -6.12 20.67
N VAL A 16 2.30 -5.69 21.80
CA VAL A 16 2.64 -4.42 22.49
C VAL A 16 4.04 -4.45 23.11
N ARG A 17 4.60 -5.65 23.37
CA ARG A 17 5.91 -5.79 24.04
C ARG A 17 7.09 -5.56 23.09
N LEU A 18 6.94 -5.85 21.79
CA LEU A 18 7.96 -5.53 20.78
C LEU A 18 8.09 -4.02 20.55
N TYR A 19 7.01 -3.26 20.76
CA TYR A 19 7.02 -1.80 20.65
C TYR A 19 7.70 -1.07 21.83
N ARG A 20 7.81 -1.71 23.01
CA ARG A 20 8.40 -1.10 24.22
C ARG A 20 9.92 -1.25 24.37
N ILE A 21 10.55 -2.18 23.65
CA ILE A 21 11.98 -2.50 23.85
C ILE A 21 12.92 -1.54 23.09
N SER A 22 12.40 -0.74 22.15
CA SER A 22 13.19 0.29 21.43
C SER A 22 13.43 1.60 22.21
N ARG A 23 12.99 1.72 23.47
CA ARG A 23 12.96 3.01 24.20
C ARG A 23 14.24 3.42 24.93
N TYR A 24 15.32 2.64 24.89
CA TYR A 24 16.55 2.98 25.62
C TYR A 24 17.80 2.78 24.77
N THR A 25 18.07 3.72 23.88
CA THR A 25 19.44 4.16 23.54
C THR A 25 19.37 5.35 22.58
N MET A 26 20.34 6.27 22.72
CA MET A 26 20.54 7.51 21.95
C MET A 26 19.82 8.75 22.47
N GLY A 27 20.33 9.23 23.61
CA GLY A 27 20.35 10.66 23.90
C GLY A 27 21.65 11.30 23.37
N ASN A 28 21.51 12.57 23.01
CA ASN A 28 22.54 13.60 22.78
C ASN A 28 23.48 13.38 21.60
N TYR A 29 23.38 14.22 20.57
CA TYR A 29 24.53 15.01 20.07
C TYR A 29 24.11 16.07 19.01
N PHE A 30 24.66 17.26 19.23
CA PHE A 30 24.96 18.37 18.31
C PHE A 30 23.86 19.33 17.80
N ASN A 31 23.95 20.51 18.42
CA ASN A 31 23.54 21.82 17.99
C ASN A 31 24.69 22.44 17.15
N SER A 32 24.43 22.95 15.95
CA SER A 32 25.24 24.01 15.34
C SER A 32 24.53 24.67 14.15
N ASN A 33 24.31 25.97 14.29
CA ASN A 33 23.86 26.92 13.28
C ASN A 33 24.80 26.96 12.07
N THR A 34 24.25 26.92 10.86
CA THR A 34 24.84 27.63 9.71
C THR A 34 23.74 28.25 8.84
N ASN A 35 23.80 29.57 8.73
CA ASN A 35 23.06 30.39 7.78
C ASN A 35 23.49 30.02 6.35
N THR A 36 22.54 29.61 5.51
CA THR A 36 22.70 29.70 4.06
C THR A 36 21.43 30.27 3.44
N THR A 37 21.63 31.30 2.62
CA THR A 37 20.65 32.14 1.96
C THR A 37 19.84 31.35 0.93
N ARG A 38 18.50 31.41 1.04
CA ARG A 38 17.52 30.87 0.08
C ARG A 38 17.71 31.50 -1.32
N PRO A 39 17.81 30.72 -2.41
CA PRO A 39 17.56 31.24 -3.76
C PRO A 39 16.06 31.43 -4.00
N GLU A 40 15.72 32.50 -4.72
CA GLU A 40 14.33 32.87 -5.03
C GLU A 40 13.60 31.85 -5.91
N PRO A 41 12.27 31.69 -5.74
CA PRO A 41 11.48 30.73 -6.50
C PRO A 41 11.32 31.17 -7.95
N ILE A 42 11.62 30.26 -8.87
CA ILE A 42 11.32 30.39 -10.30
C ILE A 42 9.80 30.35 -10.47
N GLN A 43 9.21 31.46 -10.94
CA GLN A 43 7.81 31.53 -11.33
C GLN A 43 7.58 30.74 -12.63
N THR A 44 6.91 29.59 -12.54
CA THR A 44 6.38 28.88 -13.70
C THR A 44 4.97 29.38 -14.00
N ASN A 45 4.84 30.24 -15.01
CA ASN A 45 3.57 30.80 -15.50
C ASN A 45 2.75 29.80 -16.34
N THR A 46 2.39 28.65 -15.78
CA THR A 46 1.40 27.76 -16.40
C THR A 46 0.35 27.39 -15.36
N PRO A 47 -0.92 27.80 -15.52
CA PRO A 47 -1.96 27.39 -14.59
C PRO A 47 -2.11 25.86 -14.62
N PRO A 48 -2.29 25.21 -13.46
CA PRO A 48 -2.57 23.78 -13.42
C PRO A 48 -3.83 23.50 -14.25
N GLN A 49 -3.70 22.62 -15.26
CA GLN A 49 -4.85 22.16 -16.02
C GLN A 49 -5.80 21.43 -15.06
N GLU A 50 -7.08 21.81 -15.08
CA GLU A 50 -8.11 21.09 -14.33
C GLU A 50 -8.09 19.59 -14.73
N PRO A 51 -8.20 18.66 -13.76
CA PRO A 51 -8.26 17.25 -14.08
C PRO A 51 -9.43 16.98 -15.01
N ILE A 52 -9.14 16.41 -16.18
CA ILE A 52 -10.12 16.04 -17.19
C ILE A 52 -11.07 15.01 -16.55
N LYS A 53 -12.29 15.43 -16.22
CA LYS A 53 -13.33 14.49 -15.85
C LYS A 53 -13.71 13.70 -17.11
N PRO A 54 -13.50 12.38 -17.14
CA PRO A 54 -13.82 11.57 -18.31
C PRO A 54 -15.32 11.69 -18.64
N GLN A 55 -15.64 11.95 -19.91
CA GLN A 55 -17.01 12.11 -20.37
C GLN A 55 -17.74 10.76 -20.31
N ALA A 56 -18.89 10.72 -19.63
CA ALA A 56 -19.64 9.50 -19.30
C ALA A 56 -20.05 8.60 -20.49
N SER A 57 -19.94 9.06 -21.74
CA SER A 57 -20.28 8.30 -22.94
C SER A 57 -19.23 7.26 -23.37
N SER A 58 -18.07 7.16 -22.70
CA SER A 58 -16.99 6.22 -23.06
C SER A 58 -16.90 4.97 -22.16
N PHE A 59 -17.68 4.87 -21.09
CA PHE A 59 -17.57 3.76 -20.14
C PHE A 59 -18.49 2.60 -20.50
N SER A 60 -17.99 1.38 -20.33
CA SER A 60 -18.67 0.15 -20.75
C SER A 60 -18.37 -0.99 -19.81
N MET A 61 -19.34 -1.88 -19.56
CA MET A 61 -19.10 -3.12 -18.80
C MET A 61 -18.13 -4.09 -19.49
N ARG A 62 -17.76 -3.84 -20.75
CA ARG A 62 -16.81 -4.68 -21.51
C ARG A 62 -15.38 -4.58 -21.00
N GLU A 63 -15.03 -3.48 -20.34
CA GLU A 63 -13.70 -3.21 -19.83
C GLU A 63 -13.81 -2.69 -18.40
N PRO A 64 -12.97 -3.16 -17.47
CA PRO A 64 -12.91 -2.55 -16.15
C PRO A 64 -12.60 -1.06 -16.23
N LEU A 65 -13.38 -0.24 -15.53
CA LEU A 65 -13.30 1.22 -15.60
C LEU A 65 -11.89 1.76 -15.29
N LEU A 66 -11.12 1.08 -14.43
CA LEU A 66 -9.71 1.40 -14.17
C LEU A 66 -8.87 1.52 -15.45
N PHE A 67 -9.04 0.61 -16.42
CA PHE A 67 -8.28 0.66 -17.67
C PHE A 67 -8.76 1.80 -18.57
N SER A 68 -10.06 2.05 -18.62
CA SER A 68 -10.62 3.19 -19.36
C SER A 68 -10.17 4.54 -18.76
N LEU A 69 -10.03 4.63 -17.42
CA LEU A 69 -9.49 5.82 -16.74
C LEU A 69 -8.01 6.02 -17.04
N LEU A 70 -7.23 4.94 -17.10
CA LEU A 70 -5.80 4.98 -17.41
C LEU A 70 -5.50 5.08 -18.92
N ALA A 71 -6.51 5.04 -19.78
CA ALA A 71 -6.34 5.00 -21.23
C ALA A 71 -5.55 6.20 -21.79
N ASN A 72 -5.70 7.39 -21.19
CA ASN A 72 -5.03 8.63 -21.63
C ASN A 72 -3.70 8.91 -20.90
N TYR A 73 -3.26 8.01 -20.03
CA TYR A 73 -2.03 8.13 -19.27
C TYR A 73 -1.01 7.12 -19.81
N ASP A 74 0.26 7.51 -19.92
CA ASP A 74 1.32 6.68 -20.49
C ASP A 74 2.26 6.13 -19.42
N ARG A 75 2.57 6.94 -18.41
CA ARG A 75 3.67 6.69 -17.47
C ARG A 75 3.13 6.57 -16.06
N ILE A 76 2.80 5.35 -15.70
CA ILE A 76 1.95 5.06 -14.55
C ILE A 76 2.80 4.52 -13.40
N LEU A 77 2.77 5.16 -12.24
CA LEU A 77 3.41 4.64 -11.03
C LEU A 77 2.45 3.72 -10.27
N LEU A 78 2.80 2.46 -10.12
CA LEU A 78 2.14 1.51 -9.24
C LEU A 78 2.92 1.44 -7.93
N ALA A 79 2.32 1.85 -6.83
CA ALA A 79 2.98 1.92 -5.54
C ALA A 79 2.23 1.10 -4.48
N GLY A 80 2.96 0.34 -3.66
CA GLY A 80 2.36 -0.34 -2.50
C GLY A 80 1.77 0.69 -1.53
N CYS A 81 0.52 0.47 -1.10
CA CYS A 81 -0.18 1.38 -0.19
C CYS A 81 0.32 1.25 1.25
N GLY A 82 0.40 0.03 1.79
CA GLY A 82 0.95 -0.22 3.10
C GLY A 82 2.46 -0.37 2.98
N GLY A 83 2.95 -1.60 2.85
CA GLY A 83 4.36 -1.86 2.63
C GLY A 83 4.72 -3.33 2.58
N GLY A 84 6.01 -3.65 2.61
CA GLY A 84 6.47 -5.02 2.53
C GLY A 84 6.17 -5.62 1.15
N TYR A 85 5.06 -6.35 0.99
CA TYR A 85 4.70 -7.04 -0.25
C TYR A 85 3.58 -6.37 -1.07
N ASP A 86 3.00 -5.27 -0.62
CA ASP A 86 1.81 -4.69 -1.26
C ASP A 86 2.02 -4.31 -2.72
N PHE A 87 3.21 -3.81 -3.08
CA PHE A 87 3.56 -3.55 -4.48
C PHE A 87 3.45 -4.80 -5.36
N MET A 88 3.68 -6.01 -4.80
CA MET A 88 3.52 -7.26 -5.54
C MET A 88 2.07 -7.55 -5.88
N SER A 89 1.12 -7.14 -5.03
CA SER A 89 -0.32 -7.23 -5.30
C SER A 89 -0.74 -6.37 -6.49
N GLY A 90 0.09 -5.37 -6.87
CA GLY A 90 -0.05 -4.57 -8.08
C GLY A 90 0.55 -5.18 -9.35
N LEU A 91 1.28 -6.30 -9.27
CA LEU A 91 1.92 -6.91 -10.44
C LEU A 91 0.94 -7.34 -11.54
N PRO A 92 -0.27 -7.86 -11.25
CA PRO A 92 -1.25 -8.11 -12.30
C PRO A 92 -1.56 -6.84 -13.14
N LEU A 93 -1.72 -5.68 -12.48
CA LEU A 93 -1.89 -4.40 -13.17
C LEU A 93 -0.63 -4.00 -13.94
N TYR A 94 0.55 -4.21 -13.36
CA TYR A 94 1.83 -3.92 -14.03
C TYR A 94 1.91 -4.63 -15.39
N PHE A 95 1.60 -5.93 -15.43
CA PHE A 95 1.64 -6.71 -16.66
C PHE A 95 0.56 -6.29 -17.66
N ALA A 96 -0.67 -6.07 -17.21
CA ALA A 96 -1.76 -5.62 -18.07
C ALA A 96 -1.45 -4.26 -18.71
N LEU A 97 -0.92 -3.30 -17.93
CA LEU A 97 -0.54 -1.98 -18.43
C LEU A 97 0.60 -2.06 -19.45
N LYS A 98 1.60 -2.93 -19.23
CA LYS A 98 2.64 -3.17 -20.24
C LYS A 98 2.06 -3.73 -21.55
N GLU A 99 1.13 -4.67 -21.47
CA GLU A 99 0.49 -5.24 -22.66
C GLU A 99 -0.35 -4.20 -23.44
N LEU A 100 -0.94 -3.25 -22.73
CA LEU A 100 -1.60 -2.07 -23.30
C LEU A 100 -0.63 -1.01 -23.86
N GLY A 101 0.68 -1.30 -23.90
CA GLY A 101 1.71 -0.40 -24.43
C GLY A 101 2.06 0.76 -23.51
N LYS A 102 1.60 0.75 -22.25
CA LYS A 102 1.94 1.76 -21.25
C LYS A 102 3.34 1.50 -20.67
N LYS A 103 3.86 2.49 -19.96
CA LYS A 103 5.11 2.40 -19.22
C LYS A 103 4.88 2.44 -17.70
N PRO A 104 4.61 1.28 -17.06
CA PRO A 104 4.43 1.23 -15.63
C PRO A 104 5.77 1.28 -14.87
N PHE A 105 5.76 1.92 -13.72
CA PHE A 105 6.85 2.00 -12.74
C PHE A 105 6.37 1.39 -11.41
N LEU A 106 7.31 0.91 -10.59
CA LEU A 106 7.00 0.28 -9.31
C LEU A 106 7.60 1.06 -8.16
N ALA A 107 6.85 1.21 -7.06
CA ALA A 107 7.36 1.74 -5.80
C ALA A 107 6.78 1.02 -4.58
N ASN A 108 7.45 1.12 -3.42
CA ASN A 108 7.02 0.46 -2.20
C ASN A 108 7.60 1.12 -0.94
N LEU A 109 6.81 1.17 0.14
CA LEU A 109 7.36 1.33 1.49
C LEU A 109 8.01 0.01 1.92
N SER A 110 9.33 0.02 2.03
CA SER A 110 10.12 -1.19 2.25
C SER A 110 10.20 -1.53 3.73
N PHE A 111 9.90 -2.78 4.08
CA PHE A 111 10.15 -3.29 5.44
C PHE A 111 11.60 -3.76 5.61
N THR A 112 12.42 -3.61 4.57
CA THR A 112 13.86 -3.80 4.64
C THR A 112 14.51 -2.57 5.28
N THR A 113 15.45 -2.78 6.19
CA THR A 113 16.28 -1.67 6.69
C THR A 113 17.22 -1.18 5.59
N LEU A 114 16.91 -0.04 4.97
CA LEU A 114 17.65 0.45 3.80
C LEU A 114 18.99 1.13 4.13
N ASN A 115 19.34 1.32 5.40
CA ASN A 115 20.61 1.96 5.80
C ASN A 115 21.85 1.28 5.22
N ASP A 116 21.88 -0.06 5.20
CA ASP A 116 22.99 -0.78 4.58
C ASP A 116 23.02 -0.58 3.07
N VAL A 117 21.85 -0.46 2.45
CA VAL A 117 21.72 -0.23 1.02
C VAL A 117 22.25 1.17 0.66
N LYS A 118 21.86 2.20 1.44
CA LYS A 118 22.37 3.57 1.32
C LYS A 118 23.90 3.62 1.40
N ARG A 119 24.50 2.87 2.33
CA ARG A 119 25.96 2.81 2.51
C ARG A 119 26.66 2.08 1.36
N LEU A 120 26.09 0.99 0.86
CA LEU A 120 26.73 0.13 -0.14
C LEU A 120 26.48 0.58 -1.59
N ASN A 121 25.48 1.43 -1.81
CA ASN A 121 25.05 1.89 -3.13
C ASN A 121 24.66 3.38 -3.06
N PRO A 122 25.59 4.29 -2.73
CA PRO A 122 25.27 5.71 -2.53
C PRO A 122 24.64 6.38 -3.76
N ASP A 123 25.00 5.93 -4.96
CA ASP A 123 24.48 6.48 -6.23
C ASP A 123 22.99 6.17 -6.46
N ASP A 124 22.44 5.17 -5.78
CA ASP A 124 21.05 4.75 -5.92
C ASP A 124 20.11 5.49 -4.95
N VAL A 125 20.65 6.31 -4.04
CA VAL A 125 19.85 7.15 -3.13
C VAL A 125 19.14 8.25 -3.93
N ILE A 126 17.86 8.46 -3.64
CA ILE A 126 17.02 9.48 -4.30
C ILE A 126 17.06 10.77 -3.47
N LEU A 127 16.34 10.77 -2.34
CA LEU A 127 16.19 11.86 -1.37
C LEU A 127 15.84 11.24 -0.03
N ASN A 128 16.27 11.82 1.09
CA ASN A 128 15.85 11.51 2.48
C ASN A 128 15.64 10.00 2.77
N CYS A 129 14.43 9.49 2.47
CA CYS A 129 13.98 8.13 2.71
C CYS A 129 13.91 7.20 1.48
N GLY A 130 14.15 7.69 0.26
CA GLY A 130 13.97 6.97 -1.01
C GLY A 130 15.23 6.44 -1.67
N PHE A 131 15.11 5.30 -2.35
CA PHE A 131 16.20 4.54 -2.93
C PHE A 131 15.76 3.79 -4.22
N ARG A 132 16.67 3.65 -5.19
CA ARG A 132 16.45 2.90 -6.44
C ARG A 132 16.94 1.45 -6.31
N VAL A 133 16.01 0.51 -6.27
CA VAL A 133 16.33 -0.92 -6.20
C VAL A 133 16.35 -1.54 -7.59
N HIS A 134 17.45 -2.20 -7.92
CA HIS A 134 17.63 -2.95 -9.16
C HIS A 134 18.25 -4.32 -8.85
N TYR A 135 18.33 -5.20 -9.85
CA TYR A 135 18.75 -6.61 -9.65
C TYR A 135 20.18 -6.79 -9.10
N LYS A 136 21.02 -5.76 -9.14
CA LYS A 136 22.42 -5.74 -8.64
C LYS A 136 22.59 -4.97 -7.33
N THR A 137 21.52 -4.40 -6.76
CA THR A 137 21.59 -3.65 -5.52
C THR A 137 22.25 -4.49 -4.43
N LYS A 138 23.33 -3.96 -3.83
CA LYS A 138 24.12 -4.67 -2.83
C LYS A 138 23.49 -4.49 -1.45
N VAL A 139 23.43 -5.56 -0.67
CA VAL A 139 22.94 -5.52 0.71
C VAL A 139 23.87 -6.30 1.63
N ALA A 140 23.98 -5.86 2.89
CA ALA A 140 24.75 -6.60 3.90
C ALA A 140 24.02 -7.88 4.34
N SER A 141 22.68 -7.84 4.34
CA SER A 141 21.79 -8.96 4.65
C SER A 141 20.53 -8.84 3.80
N ASN A 142 20.09 -9.95 3.21
CA ASN A 142 18.89 -10.02 2.37
C ASN A 142 17.76 -10.84 3.02
N ARG A 143 17.73 -10.95 4.35
CA ARG A 143 16.74 -11.80 5.07
C ARG A 143 15.29 -11.45 4.73
N TYR A 144 15.02 -10.19 4.40
CA TYR A 144 13.73 -9.72 3.91
C TYR A 144 14.00 -8.56 2.95
N PHE A 145 13.84 -8.77 1.64
CA PHE A 145 13.97 -7.71 0.62
C PHE A 145 13.18 -8.05 -0.67
N PRO A 146 11.84 -8.00 -0.62
CA PRO A 146 10.99 -8.47 -1.72
C PRO A 146 11.21 -7.67 -3.01
N GLU A 147 11.54 -6.38 -2.92
CA GLU A 147 11.85 -5.52 -4.06
C GLU A 147 13.08 -6.03 -4.81
N LEU A 148 14.18 -6.31 -4.12
CA LEU A 148 15.41 -6.84 -4.73
C LEU A 148 15.16 -8.18 -5.43
N PHE A 149 14.49 -9.11 -4.75
CA PHE A 149 14.21 -10.43 -5.34
C PHE A 149 13.23 -10.34 -6.52
N THR A 150 12.31 -9.38 -6.50
CA THR A 150 11.44 -9.08 -7.65
C THR A 150 12.26 -8.55 -8.84
N CYS A 151 13.17 -7.59 -8.63
CA CYS A 151 14.06 -7.12 -9.69
C CYS A 151 14.94 -8.26 -10.26
N GLN A 152 15.39 -9.20 -9.42
CA GLN A 152 16.13 -10.38 -9.86
C GLN A 152 15.26 -11.36 -10.68
N TRP A 153 13.99 -11.52 -10.33
CA TRP A 153 13.05 -12.31 -11.12
C TRP A 153 12.84 -11.69 -12.50
N PHE A 154 12.62 -10.38 -12.59
CA PHE A 154 12.54 -9.66 -13.86
C PHE A 154 13.82 -9.85 -14.69
N ARG A 155 15.00 -9.72 -14.06
CA ARG A 155 16.27 -9.95 -14.75
C ARG A 155 16.37 -11.35 -15.34
N LYS A 156 15.87 -12.38 -14.63
CA LYS A 156 15.83 -13.76 -15.13
C LYS A 156 14.91 -13.92 -16.34
N LYS A 157 13.88 -13.09 -16.46
CA LYS A 157 13.00 -12.98 -17.63
C LYS A 157 13.57 -12.11 -18.75
N GLY A 158 14.76 -11.52 -18.56
CA GLY A 158 15.42 -10.66 -19.54
C GLY A 158 15.06 -9.19 -19.44
N GLU A 159 14.42 -8.76 -18.36
CA GLU A 159 14.00 -7.38 -18.14
C GLU A 159 14.78 -6.69 -17.02
N ASP A 160 15.21 -5.46 -17.25
CA ASP A 160 15.83 -4.61 -16.23
C ASP A 160 14.76 -3.67 -15.64
N VAL A 161 14.11 -4.13 -14.57
CA VAL A 161 13.11 -3.36 -13.82
C VAL A 161 13.75 -2.74 -12.59
N GLU A 162 13.41 -1.47 -12.37
CA GLU A 162 13.75 -0.69 -11.17
C GLU A 162 12.50 -0.56 -10.29
N ILE A 163 12.68 -0.69 -8.98
CA ILE A 163 11.63 -0.45 -7.97
C ILE A 163 12.12 0.66 -7.06
N PHE A 164 11.31 1.71 -6.89
CA PHE A 164 11.59 2.76 -5.93
C PHE A 164 11.18 2.30 -4.52
N ALA A 165 12.16 2.08 -3.65
CA ALA A 165 11.92 1.67 -2.28
C ALA A 165 12.07 2.88 -1.35
N PHE A 166 11.16 2.99 -0.38
CA PHE A 166 11.24 3.99 0.69
C PHE A 166 11.52 3.29 2.02
N ASP A 167 12.11 3.98 2.98
CA ASP A 167 12.26 3.47 4.35
C ASP A 167 10.89 3.08 4.93
N HIS A 168 10.84 2.10 5.84
CA HIS A 168 9.58 1.56 6.42
C HIS A 168 8.74 2.65 7.09
N PHE A 169 9.39 3.52 7.89
CA PHE A 169 8.70 4.53 8.69
C PHE A 169 9.25 5.93 8.42
N PRO A 170 9.05 6.47 7.21
CA PRO A 170 9.54 7.79 6.87
C PRO A 170 8.66 8.86 7.52
N ALA A 171 9.19 10.08 7.67
CA ALA A 171 8.32 11.23 7.82
C ALA A 171 7.45 11.38 6.57
N THR A 172 6.18 11.73 6.72
CA THR A 172 5.26 11.86 5.57
C THR A 172 5.79 12.91 4.58
N ARG A 173 6.42 13.98 5.07
CA ARG A 173 7.02 15.00 4.21
C ARG A 173 8.17 14.46 3.36
N ASP A 174 9.02 13.61 3.92
CA ASP A 174 10.12 12.99 3.17
C ASP A 174 9.59 12.06 2.08
N LEU A 175 8.51 11.33 2.39
CA LEU A 175 7.84 10.47 1.43
C LEU A 175 7.20 11.28 0.29
N ILE A 176 6.54 12.40 0.60
CA ILE A 176 6.01 13.35 -0.39
C ILE A 176 7.14 13.82 -1.32
N ASP A 177 8.26 14.27 -0.76
CA ASP A 177 9.38 14.79 -1.53
C ASP A 177 9.98 13.72 -2.46
N CYS A 178 10.07 12.46 -1.98
CA CYS A 178 10.52 11.34 -2.81
C CYS A 178 9.54 11.05 -3.96
N TYR A 179 8.24 10.96 -3.70
CA TYR A 179 7.25 10.76 -4.76
C TYR A 179 7.23 11.91 -5.76
N GLN A 180 7.31 13.17 -5.30
CA GLN A 180 7.38 14.33 -6.18
C GLN A 180 8.62 14.28 -7.08
N TRP A 181 9.76 13.89 -6.53
CA TRP A 181 10.98 13.70 -7.31
C TRP A 181 10.81 12.59 -8.36
N ILE A 182 10.29 11.42 -7.97
CA ILE A 182 10.07 10.28 -8.88
C ILE A 182 9.14 10.71 -10.02
N CYS A 183 8.06 11.41 -9.69
CA CYS A 183 7.08 11.85 -10.67
C CYS A 183 7.69 12.81 -11.68
N LYS A 184 8.50 13.77 -11.22
CA LYS A 184 9.21 14.70 -12.11
C LYS A 184 10.26 13.99 -12.96
N GLU A 185 11.12 13.19 -12.34
CA GLU A 185 12.26 12.53 -12.96
C GLU A 185 11.81 11.47 -13.99
N ARG A 186 10.77 10.70 -13.66
CA ARG A 186 10.23 9.68 -14.55
C ARG A 186 9.07 10.19 -15.40
N GLY A 187 8.67 11.45 -15.29
CA GLY A 187 7.53 12.02 -16.04
C GLY A 187 6.24 11.22 -15.82
N ILE A 188 5.97 10.85 -14.57
CA ILE A 188 4.76 10.10 -14.19
C ILE A 188 3.54 11.00 -14.39
N ASP A 189 2.50 10.49 -15.04
CA ASP A 189 1.26 11.21 -15.32
C ASP A 189 0.03 10.64 -14.57
N ALA A 190 0.13 9.40 -14.08
CA ALA A 190 -0.85 8.77 -13.17
C ALA A 190 -0.20 7.93 -12.08
N ILE A 191 -0.86 7.84 -10.93
CA ILE A 191 -0.43 7.01 -9.79
C ILE A 191 -1.57 6.08 -9.37
N VAL A 192 -1.24 4.82 -9.09
CA VAL A 192 -2.15 3.83 -8.51
C VAL A 192 -1.50 3.27 -7.25
N LEU A 193 -2.09 3.56 -6.09
CA LEU A 193 -1.76 2.86 -4.85
C LEU A 193 -2.42 1.47 -4.87
N VAL A 194 -1.69 0.44 -4.46
CA VAL A 194 -2.21 -0.93 -4.39
C VAL A 194 -1.96 -1.50 -3.00
N ASP A 195 -3.04 -1.90 -2.35
CA ASP A 195 -3.05 -2.55 -1.05
C ASP A 195 -3.27 -4.07 -1.20
N GLY A 196 -2.41 -4.86 -0.56
CA GLY A 196 -2.58 -6.29 -0.35
C GLY A 196 -3.45 -6.54 0.88
N GLY A 197 -4.70 -6.14 0.82
CA GLY A 197 -5.56 -6.08 1.98
C GLY A 197 -6.81 -5.28 1.66
N THR A 198 -7.49 -4.86 2.72
CA THR A 198 -8.67 -3.99 2.64
C THR A 198 -8.67 -2.89 3.70
N ASP A 199 -7.63 -2.82 4.54
CA ASP A 199 -7.49 -1.84 5.62
C ASP A 199 -7.14 -0.43 5.13
N SER A 200 -6.62 -0.28 3.92
CA SER A 200 -6.51 1.02 3.24
C SER A 200 -7.85 1.75 3.07
N LEU A 201 -8.99 1.01 3.03
CA LEU A 201 -10.34 1.58 2.94
C LEU A 201 -11.00 1.72 4.33
N THR A 202 -10.22 2.00 5.38
CA THR A 202 -10.73 2.37 6.72
C THR A 202 -10.74 3.88 6.92
N TYR A 203 -11.73 4.39 7.65
CA TYR A 203 -11.99 5.83 7.81
C TYR A 203 -11.78 6.37 9.22
N GLY A 204 -11.49 5.49 10.18
CA GLY A 204 -11.16 5.90 11.54
C GLY A 204 -12.21 5.58 12.59
N ASP A 205 -13.44 5.30 12.16
CA ASP A 205 -14.61 5.06 13.01
C ASP A 205 -15.03 3.58 13.02
N GLU A 206 -14.23 2.68 12.46
CA GLU A 206 -14.45 1.23 12.52
C GLU A 206 -13.98 0.64 13.85
N CYS A 207 -14.63 -0.43 14.33
CA CYS A 207 -14.22 -1.15 15.54
C CYS A 207 -12.78 -1.69 15.49
N GLY A 208 -12.31 -2.07 14.30
CA GLY A 208 -10.93 -2.48 14.04
C GLY A 208 -10.47 -1.93 12.69
N MET A 209 -9.19 -1.60 12.60
CA MET A 209 -8.62 -0.87 11.46
C MET A 209 -7.39 -1.55 10.83
N GLY A 210 -7.06 -2.77 11.23
CA GLY A 210 -5.88 -3.46 10.69
C GLY A 210 -4.59 -2.70 11.01
N THR A 211 -3.83 -2.37 9.97
CA THR A 211 -2.53 -1.68 10.01
C THR A 211 -2.57 -0.34 9.26
N PRO A 212 -3.36 0.64 9.72
CA PRO A 212 -3.66 1.85 8.97
C PRO A 212 -2.49 2.84 8.88
N VAL A 213 -1.41 2.62 9.66
CA VAL A 213 -0.30 3.58 9.78
C VAL A 213 0.44 3.72 8.45
N GLU A 214 0.86 2.61 7.87
CA GLU A 214 1.53 2.59 6.57
C GLU A 214 0.59 3.07 5.45
N ASP A 215 -0.63 2.53 5.38
CA ASP A 215 -1.62 2.90 4.36
C ASP A 215 -1.95 4.38 4.36
N HIS A 216 -2.34 4.93 5.50
CA HIS A 216 -2.74 6.34 5.59
C HIS A 216 -1.54 7.26 5.41
N THR A 217 -0.31 6.81 5.69
CA THR A 217 0.91 7.56 5.37
C THR A 217 1.13 7.63 3.86
N SER A 218 1.04 6.51 3.13
CA SER A 218 1.15 6.50 1.66
C SER A 218 0.04 7.28 0.98
N MET A 219 -1.21 7.10 1.44
CA MET A 219 -2.36 7.84 0.92
C MET A 219 -2.20 9.34 1.15
N ALA A 220 -1.77 9.77 2.35
CA ALA A 220 -1.48 11.16 2.64
C ALA A 220 -0.34 11.71 1.78
N ALA A 221 0.70 10.92 1.54
CA ALA A 221 1.84 11.34 0.73
C ALA A 221 1.42 11.55 -0.74
N ILE A 222 0.76 10.56 -1.34
CA ILE A 222 0.30 10.65 -2.74
C ILE A 222 -0.75 11.75 -2.90
N ASP A 223 -1.62 12.00 -1.92
CA ASP A 223 -2.58 13.13 -1.95
C ASP A 223 -1.89 14.46 -2.24
N MET A 224 -0.70 14.65 -1.66
CA MET A 224 0.10 15.88 -1.71
C MET A 224 1.06 15.97 -2.90
N VAL A 225 1.17 14.95 -3.76
CA VAL A 225 2.02 15.00 -4.96
C VAL A 225 1.35 15.87 -6.03
N ASP A 226 2.01 16.93 -6.47
CA ASP A 226 1.49 17.86 -7.46
C ASP A 226 1.77 17.40 -8.90
N GLY A 227 0.95 17.86 -9.85
CA GLY A 227 1.17 17.67 -11.28
C GLY A 227 0.75 16.29 -11.83
N ILE A 228 0.01 15.51 -11.04
CA ILE A 228 -0.49 14.18 -11.44
C ILE A 228 -1.95 14.28 -11.85
N GLY A 229 -2.26 13.82 -13.06
CA GLY A 229 -3.59 13.95 -13.63
C GLY A 229 -4.60 12.93 -13.10
N LEU A 230 -4.14 11.79 -12.58
CA LEU A 230 -4.99 10.75 -12.00
C LEU A 230 -4.32 10.04 -10.84
N LYS A 231 -5.03 9.91 -9.71
CA LYS A 231 -4.58 9.18 -8.51
C LYS A 231 -5.65 8.18 -8.09
N LEU A 232 -5.33 6.91 -8.14
CA LEU A 232 -6.23 5.81 -7.80
C LEU A 232 -5.77 5.08 -6.55
N LEU A 233 -6.72 4.50 -5.82
CA LEU A 233 -6.47 3.47 -4.81
C LEU A 233 -7.07 2.16 -5.31
N CYS A 234 -6.29 1.09 -5.21
CA CYS A 234 -6.75 -0.28 -5.42
C CYS A 234 -6.48 -1.11 -4.18
N CYS A 235 -7.38 -2.04 -3.87
CA CYS A 235 -7.14 -3.04 -2.83
C CYS A 235 -7.60 -4.42 -3.32
N ILE A 236 -6.89 -5.48 -2.91
CA ILE A 236 -7.14 -6.88 -3.29
C ILE A 236 -6.87 -7.79 -2.09
N GLY A 237 -7.57 -8.92 -2.01
CA GLY A 237 -7.45 -9.83 -0.88
C GLY A 237 -8.57 -9.69 0.13
N PHE A 238 -9.79 -9.39 -0.33
CA PHE A 238 -10.98 -9.29 0.52
C PHE A 238 -11.03 -10.40 1.59
N GLY A 239 -10.91 -9.96 2.85
CA GLY A 239 -10.99 -10.78 4.03
C GLY A 239 -9.70 -11.35 4.59
N VAL A 240 -8.55 -11.07 3.95
CA VAL A 240 -7.23 -11.44 4.49
C VAL A 240 -6.95 -10.79 5.85
N ASP A 241 -7.51 -9.59 6.08
CA ASP A 241 -7.32 -8.81 7.31
C ASP A 241 -8.34 -9.09 8.41
N SER A 242 -9.22 -10.08 8.22
CA SER A 242 -10.24 -10.44 9.21
C SER A 242 -9.64 -10.70 10.59
N PHE A 243 -8.49 -11.39 10.62
CA PHE A 243 -7.78 -11.73 11.84
C PHE A 243 -6.91 -10.58 12.38
N HIS A 244 -6.80 -9.48 11.64
CA HIS A 244 -6.24 -8.19 12.08
C HIS A 244 -7.34 -7.19 12.51
N GLY A 245 -8.59 -7.65 12.62
CA GLY A 245 -9.71 -6.87 13.16
C GLY A 245 -10.52 -6.11 12.12
N ILE A 246 -10.27 -6.31 10.82
CA ILE A 246 -11.10 -5.74 9.75
C ILE A 246 -12.42 -6.50 9.64
N SER A 247 -13.53 -5.77 9.65
CA SER A 247 -14.86 -6.34 9.40
C SER A 247 -15.21 -6.23 7.92
N HIS A 248 -15.53 -7.37 7.30
CA HIS A 248 -16.02 -7.41 5.92
C HIS A 248 -17.25 -6.51 5.69
N GLY A 249 -18.20 -6.53 6.62
CA GLY A 249 -19.41 -5.73 6.50
C GLY A 249 -19.13 -4.23 6.60
N LEU A 250 -18.17 -3.82 7.44
CA LEU A 250 -17.74 -2.42 7.49
C LEU A 250 -16.94 -2.01 6.26
N PHE A 251 -16.10 -2.89 5.71
CA PHE A 251 -15.46 -2.64 4.42
C PHE A 251 -16.50 -2.41 3.32
N LEU A 252 -17.50 -3.30 3.18
CA LEU A 252 -18.55 -3.13 2.17
C LEU A 252 -19.39 -1.87 2.42
N GLN A 253 -19.59 -1.48 3.68
CA GLN A 253 -20.20 -0.20 4.01
C GLN A 253 -19.35 0.99 3.57
N ASN A 254 -18.02 0.89 3.67
CA ASN A 254 -17.09 1.92 3.17
C ASN A 254 -17.08 1.98 1.64
N VAL A 255 -17.13 0.83 0.95
CA VAL A 255 -17.33 0.77 -0.51
C VAL A 255 -18.64 1.48 -0.89
N ALA A 256 -19.75 1.18 -0.20
CA ALA A 256 -21.03 1.83 -0.47
C ALA A 256 -21.00 3.34 -0.19
N ARG A 257 -20.24 3.78 0.83
CA ARG A 257 -20.03 5.20 1.14
C ARG A 257 -19.22 5.90 0.04
N ALA A 258 -18.15 5.27 -0.46
CA ALA A 258 -17.37 5.78 -1.58
C ALA A 258 -18.22 5.84 -2.86
N GLU A 259 -19.00 4.79 -3.16
CA GLU A 259 -19.90 4.74 -4.32
C GLU A 259 -20.96 5.86 -4.26
N LYS A 260 -21.59 6.07 -3.10
CA LYS A 260 -22.57 7.15 -2.92
C LYS A 260 -21.98 8.54 -3.22
N GLN A 261 -20.67 8.69 -3.11
CA GLN A 261 -19.93 9.92 -3.40
C GLN A 261 -19.33 9.93 -4.82
N GLY A 262 -19.52 8.86 -5.60
CA GLY A 262 -18.95 8.70 -6.95
C GLY A 262 -17.45 8.41 -6.96
N HIS A 263 -16.93 7.81 -5.90
CA HIS A 263 -15.50 7.55 -5.68
C HIS A 263 -15.13 6.07 -5.73
N PHE A 264 -16.09 5.18 -6.00
CA PHE A 264 -15.83 3.79 -6.34
C PHE A 264 -15.91 3.62 -7.86
N TYR A 265 -14.89 3.01 -8.45
CA TYR A 265 -14.77 2.80 -9.89
C TYR A 265 -15.03 1.33 -10.29
N GLY A 266 -15.66 0.57 -9.40
CA GLY A 266 -15.98 -0.83 -9.64
C GLY A 266 -14.86 -1.78 -9.24
N SER A 267 -15.10 -3.07 -9.50
CA SER A 267 -14.19 -4.15 -9.17
C SER A 267 -14.16 -5.21 -10.26
N PHE A 268 -13.05 -5.94 -10.35
CA PHE A 268 -12.86 -7.03 -11.31
C PHE A 268 -11.88 -8.07 -10.75
N SER A 269 -11.90 -9.29 -11.30
CA SER A 269 -11.13 -10.41 -10.76
C SER A 269 -9.79 -10.59 -11.47
N VAL A 270 -8.74 -10.82 -10.69
CA VAL A 270 -7.47 -11.39 -11.17
C VAL A 270 -7.66 -12.89 -11.34
N SER A 271 -7.89 -13.32 -12.59
CA SER A 271 -8.19 -14.73 -12.89
C SER A 271 -6.93 -15.53 -13.20
N ARG A 272 -6.82 -16.75 -12.64
CA ARG A 272 -5.73 -17.70 -12.92
C ARG A 272 -5.55 -18.06 -14.41
N HIS A 273 -6.56 -17.76 -15.24
CA HIS A 273 -6.53 -18.02 -16.68
C HIS A 273 -5.86 -16.90 -17.49
N THR A 274 -5.53 -15.78 -16.85
CA THR A 274 -4.88 -14.62 -17.47
C THR A 274 -3.35 -14.71 -17.40
N PRO A 275 -2.61 -14.20 -18.40
CA PRO A 275 -1.15 -14.16 -18.36
C PRO A 275 -0.60 -13.34 -17.19
N GLU A 276 -1.28 -12.27 -16.79
CA GLU A 276 -0.90 -11.38 -15.70
C GLU A 276 -0.93 -12.10 -14.35
N ALA A 277 -1.99 -12.89 -14.09
CA ALA A 277 -2.07 -13.69 -12.86
C ALA A 277 -0.98 -14.76 -12.81
N ARG A 278 -0.66 -15.42 -13.93
CA ARG A 278 0.44 -16.41 -13.98
C ARG A 278 1.79 -15.76 -13.64
N GLN A 279 2.07 -14.60 -14.24
CA GLN A 279 3.31 -13.88 -13.97
C GLN A 279 3.39 -13.38 -12.52
N TYR A 280 2.28 -12.92 -11.94
CA TYR A 280 2.20 -12.58 -10.53
C TYR A 280 2.53 -13.77 -9.62
N ILE A 281 1.92 -14.93 -9.88
CA ILE A 281 2.18 -16.17 -9.13
C ILE A 281 3.64 -16.59 -9.26
N GLU A 282 4.18 -16.64 -10.49
CA GLU A 282 5.58 -17.02 -10.74
C GLU A 282 6.58 -16.08 -10.04
N CYS A 283 6.30 -14.77 -10.04
CA CYS A 283 7.14 -13.78 -9.37
C CYS A 283 7.07 -13.97 -7.85
N TYR A 284 5.87 -14.12 -7.29
CA TYR A 284 5.69 -14.37 -5.87
C TYR A 284 6.40 -15.64 -5.42
N GLU A 285 6.24 -16.76 -6.12
CA GLU A 285 6.90 -18.02 -5.79
C GLU A 285 8.43 -17.89 -5.82
N TYR A 286 8.97 -17.14 -6.78
CA TYR A 286 10.41 -16.85 -6.84
C TYR A 286 10.90 -16.10 -5.60
N VAL A 287 10.16 -15.08 -5.15
CA VAL A 287 10.50 -14.28 -3.96
C VAL A 287 10.31 -15.11 -2.68
N ALA A 288 9.18 -15.80 -2.54
CA ALA A 288 8.83 -16.61 -1.38
C ALA A 288 9.80 -17.80 -1.15
N ALA A 289 10.44 -18.30 -2.21
CA ALA A 289 11.47 -19.32 -2.10
C ALA A 289 12.81 -18.81 -1.51
N ARG A 290 13.01 -17.49 -1.38
CA ARG A 290 14.29 -16.86 -1.01
C ARG A 290 14.25 -16.09 0.30
N MET A 291 13.07 -15.78 0.79
CA MET A 291 12.86 -15.01 2.01
C MET A 291 11.52 -15.38 2.65
N GLN A 292 11.20 -14.79 3.80
CA GLN A 292 9.94 -15.08 4.47
C GLN A 292 8.73 -14.77 3.56
N PRO A 293 7.84 -15.76 3.30
CA PRO A 293 6.67 -15.56 2.47
C PRO A 293 5.68 -14.55 3.06
N SER A 294 5.01 -13.78 2.19
CA SER A 294 3.89 -12.92 2.57
C SER A 294 2.65 -13.75 2.85
N ILE A 295 2.01 -13.52 4.01
CA ILE A 295 0.69 -14.08 4.36
C ILE A 295 -0.37 -13.59 3.38
N VAL A 296 -0.33 -12.30 3.08
CA VAL A 296 -1.27 -11.63 2.18
C VAL A 296 -1.21 -12.21 0.78
N CYS A 297 -0.05 -12.12 0.12
CA CYS A 297 0.06 -12.59 -1.27
C CYS A 297 -0.18 -14.10 -1.35
N SER A 298 0.26 -14.89 -0.36
CA SER A 298 -0.08 -16.32 -0.34
C SER A 298 -1.58 -16.57 -0.28
N SER A 299 -2.33 -15.76 0.49
CA SER A 299 -3.78 -15.92 0.64
C SER A 299 -4.51 -15.51 -0.64
N ILE A 300 -4.11 -14.39 -1.26
CA ILE A 300 -4.62 -13.94 -2.56
C ILE A 300 -4.38 -15.03 -3.62
N ILE A 301 -3.16 -15.56 -3.71
CA ILE A 301 -2.79 -16.61 -4.67
C ILE A 301 -3.55 -17.92 -4.40
N SER A 302 -3.71 -18.33 -3.14
CA SER A 302 -4.58 -19.47 -2.79
C SER A 302 -6.02 -19.24 -3.25
N GLY A 303 -6.57 -18.04 -3.06
CA GLY A 303 -7.89 -17.64 -3.58
C GLY A 303 -7.98 -17.68 -5.11
N ILE A 304 -6.95 -17.19 -5.82
CA ILE A 304 -6.83 -17.26 -7.28
C ILE A 304 -6.82 -18.73 -7.76
N ASN A 305 -6.13 -19.61 -7.03
CA ASN A 305 -6.03 -21.03 -7.35
C ASN A 305 -7.31 -21.83 -7.04
N GLY A 306 -8.29 -21.22 -6.36
CA GLY A 306 -9.57 -21.84 -6.03
C GLY A 306 -9.58 -22.57 -4.69
N GLU A 307 -8.57 -22.35 -3.85
CA GLU A 307 -8.55 -22.86 -2.48
C GLU A 307 -9.60 -22.15 -1.61
N PHE A 308 -10.05 -22.80 -0.53
CA PHE A 308 -11.11 -22.28 0.33
C PHE A 308 -10.96 -22.69 1.80
N GLY A 309 -11.44 -21.86 2.72
CA GLY A 309 -11.48 -22.13 4.15
C GLY A 309 -10.11 -22.02 4.83
N ASN A 310 -9.84 -22.87 5.82
CA ASN A 310 -8.59 -22.86 6.58
C ASN A 310 -7.43 -23.54 5.80
N HIS A 311 -7.15 -23.04 4.60
CA HIS A 311 -6.07 -23.52 3.75
C HIS A 311 -4.76 -22.79 4.05
N HIS A 312 -3.64 -23.53 4.15
CA HIS A 312 -2.32 -22.99 4.44
C HIS A 312 -1.31 -23.37 3.35
N SER A 313 -0.88 -22.40 2.54
CA SER A 313 0.12 -22.59 1.49
C SER A 313 1.57 -22.36 1.96
N THR A 314 1.76 -21.89 3.20
CA THR A 314 3.10 -21.63 3.77
C THR A 314 3.19 -22.10 5.22
N GLU A 315 4.41 -22.44 5.67
CA GLU A 315 4.65 -22.79 7.09
C GLU A 315 4.30 -21.65 8.05
N ARG A 316 4.40 -20.40 7.58
CA ARG A 316 4.20 -19.18 8.39
C ARG A 316 2.81 -19.09 9.01
N THR A 317 1.79 -19.69 8.38
CA THR A 317 0.40 -19.56 8.82
C THR A 317 -0.14 -20.81 9.52
N LYS A 318 0.61 -21.93 9.60
CA LYS A 318 0.11 -23.22 10.09
C LYS A 318 -0.41 -23.23 11.53
N SER A 319 0.01 -22.29 12.37
CA SER A 319 -0.44 -22.15 13.76
C SER A 319 -1.61 -21.17 13.92
N SER A 320 -2.16 -20.64 12.83
CA SER A 320 -3.24 -19.65 12.81
C SER A 320 -4.49 -20.21 12.14
N THR A 321 -5.60 -19.49 12.21
CA THR A 321 -6.78 -19.76 11.39
C THR A 321 -6.76 -18.80 10.20
N LEU A 322 -7.06 -19.32 9.02
CA LEU A 322 -7.27 -18.58 7.78
C LEU A 322 -8.69 -18.82 7.27
N PHE A 323 -9.14 -17.92 6.41
CA PHE A 323 -10.39 -18.07 5.67
C PHE A 323 -10.16 -17.67 4.21
N ILE A 324 -9.44 -18.53 3.50
CA ILE A 324 -9.23 -18.38 2.07
C ILE A 324 -10.58 -18.43 1.36
N ASN A 325 -10.81 -17.51 0.45
CA ASN A 325 -12.03 -17.45 -0.32
C ASN A 325 -11.77 -16.81 -1.69
N HIS A 326 -12.65 -17.06 -2.65
CA HIS A 326 -12.44 -16.57 -4.01
C HIS A 326 -12.66 -15.06 -4.17
N LEU A 327 -13.28 -14.38 -3.20
CA LEU A 327 -13.38 -12.91 -3.23
C LEU A 327 -12.01 -12.24 -3.01
N MET A 328 -11.02 -12.97 -2.49
CA MET A 328 -9.64 -12.48 -2.37
C MET A 328 -9.00 -12.13 -3.72
N CYS A 329 -9.50 -12.66 -4.84
CA CYS A 329 -8.97 -12.32 -6.18
C CYS A 329 -9.61 -11.06 -6.77
N ILE A 330 -10.60 -10.46 -6.10
CA ILE A 330 -11.28 -9.24 -6.57
C ILE A 330 -10.41 -8.04 -6.24
N LEU A 331 -10.04 -7.29 -7.28
CA LEU A 331 -9.43 -5.98 -7.19
C LEU A 331 -10.54 -4.92 -7.16
N TRP A 332 -10.55 -4.10 -6.11
CA TRP A 332 -11.47 -2.99 -5.91
C TRP A 332 -10.76 -1.69 -6.26
N THR A 333 -11.44 -0.77 -6.95
CA THR A 333 -10.80 0.43 -7.49
C THR A 333 -11.54 1.69 -7.08
N PHE A 334 -10.80 2.72 -6.68
CA PHE A 334 -11.34 3.94 -6.09
C PHE A 334 -10.59 5.18 -6.54
N ASP A 335 -11.28 6.32 -6.49
CA ASP A 335 -10.67 7.64 -6.52
C ASP A 335 -9.91 7.89 -5.20
N LEU A 336 -8.59 8.10 -5.26
CA LEU A 336 -7.81 8.25 -4.03
C LEU A 336 -8.24 9.49 -3.24
N GLN A 337 -8.41 10.64 -3.91
CA GLN A 337 -8.79 11.88 -3.25
C GLN A 337 -10.19 11.78 -2.63
N GLY A 338 -11.11 11.13 -3.33
CA GLY A 338 -12.45 10.82 -2.85
C GLY A 338 -12.46 9.96 -1.59
N VAL A 339 -11.63 8.91 -1.56
CA VAL A 339 -11.42 8.08 -0.36
C VAL A 339 -10.83 8.92 0.77
N ASN A 340 -9.78 9.70 0.50
CA ASN A 340 -9.08 10.53 1.49
C ASN A 340 -10.00 11.52 2.22
N LYS A 341 -11.01 12.08 1.54
CA LYS A 341 -12.01 12.98 2.16
C LYS A 341 -12.82 12.33 3.28
N ASN A 342 -12.87 11.00 3.32
CA ASN A 342 -13.57 10.27 4.37
C ASN A 342 -12.71 10.00 5.61
N ILE A 343 -11.41 10.33 5.60
CA ILE A 343 -10.45 10.10 6.69
C ILE A 343 -10.21 11.42 7.44
N PRO A 344 -10.88 11.68 8.60
CA PRO A 344 -10.94 13.03 9.16
C PRO A 344 -9.64 13.54 9.80
N TYR A 345 -8.66 12.66 9.99
CA TYR A 345 -7.35 12.99 10.56
C TYR A 345 -6.23 13.00 9.51
N LEU A 346 -6.52 12.74 8.24
CA LEU A 346 -5.50 12.60 7.20
C LEU A 346 -4.65 13.86 7.04
N ASP A 347 -5.25 15.05 7.21
CA ASP A 347 -4.50 16.32 7.14
C ASP A 347 -3.43 16.46 8.21
N LYS A 348 -3.60 15.80 9.37
CA LYS A 348 -2.55 15.71 10.39
C LYS A 348 -1.48 14.69 9.98
N VAL A 349 -1.88 13.56 9.39
CA VAL A 349 -0.94 12.54 8.89
C VAL A 349 -0.01 13.12 7.83
N LYS A 350 -0.50 14.04 6.98
CA LYS A 350 0.33 14.79 6.00
C LYS A 350 1.52 15.53 6.64
N GLN A 351 1.41 15.89 7.92
CA GLN A 351 2.44 16.62 8.68
C GLN A 351 3.22 15.72 9.63
N SER A 352 2.94 14.41 9.65
CA SER A 352 3.58 13.46 10.55
C SER A 352 5.07 13.32 10.26
N THR A 353 5.86 13.23 11.33
CA THR A 353 7.30 13.01 11.30
C THR A 353 7.71 11.53 11.33
N GLY A 354 6.73 10.63 11.41
CA GLY A 354 6.96 9.19 11.31
C GLY A 354 5.84 8.34 11.89
N ALA A 355 6.02 7.02 11.87
CA ALA A 355 4.97 6.06 12.22
C ALA A 355 4.38 6.24 13.63
N LEU A 356 5.22 6.59 14.63
CA LEU A 356 4.75 6.82 16.01
C LEU A 356 3.79 8.00 16.11
N GLU A 357 4.06 9.08 15.37
CA GLU A 357 3.19 10.25 15.35
C GLU A 357 1.92 9.97 14.56
N THR A 358 2.01 9.25 13.43
CA THR A 358 0.85 8.78 12.67
C THR A 358 -0.08 7.93 13.54
N ASP A 359 0.46 6.93 14.25
CA ASP A 359 -0.31 6.09 15.18
C ASP A 359 -0.98 6.91 16.29
N SER A 360 -0.26 7.89 16.85
CA SER A 360 -0.78 8.81 17.86
C SER A 360 -1.90 9.69 17.34
N ILE A 361 -1.79 10.20 16.11
CA ILE A 361 -2.83 10.99 15.44
C ILE A 361 -4.11 10.17 15.28
N ILE A 362 -3.97 8.94 14.78
CA ILE A 362 -5.08 7.99 14.56
C ILE A 362 -5.75 7.66 15.89
N THR A 363 -4.95 7.26 16.90
CA THR A 363 -5.44 6.92 18.23
C THR A 363 -6.15 8.10 18.90
N SER A 364 -5.57 9.30 18.81
CA SER A 364 -6.15 10.53 19.38
C SER A 364 -7.50 10.87 18.73
N TYR A 365 -7.64 10.69 17.42
CA TYR A 365 -8.93 10.87 16.74
C TYR A 365 -9.97 9.88 17.27
N ARG A 366 -9.62 8.61 17.37
CA ARG A 366 -10.51 7.55 17.87
C ARG A 366 -10.98 7.82 19.30
N SER A 367 -10.05 8.18 20.19
CA SER A 367 -10.39 8.56 21.56
C SER A 367 -11.30 9.79 21.62
N LYS A 368 -11.16 10.73 20.67
CA LYS A 368 -11.98 11.95 20.61
C LYS A 368 -13.41 11.70 20.17
N ILE A 369 -13.65 10.82 19.18
CA ILE A 369 -15.00 10.57 18.67
C ILE A 369 -15.87 9.78 19.63
N GLY A 370 -15.26 9.05 20.57
CA GLY A 370 -15.97 8.26 21.58
C GLY A 370 -16.51 6.93 21.05
N ASP A 371 -16.73 5.99 21.98
CA ASP A 371 -17.15 4.62 21.64
C ASP A 371 -18.53 4.56 20.96
N ASP A 372 -19.40 5.56 21.17
CA ASP A 372 -20.72 5.63 20.54
C ASP A 372 -20.65 5.90 19.02
N LYS A 373 -19.54 6.43 18.53
CA LYS A 373 -19.29 6.67 17.10
C LYS A 373 -18.54 5.53 16.44
N ILE A 374 -18.01 4.57 17.21
CA ILE A 374 -17.31 3.41 16.66
C ILE A 374 -18.32 2.42 16.09
N ARG A 375 -18.32 2.29 14.76
CA ARG A 375 -19.11 1.35 13.99
C ARG A 375 -18.70 -0.08 14.32
N GLN A 376 -19.70 -0.90 14.66
CA GLN A 376 -19.52 -2.30 15.04
C GLN A 376 -19.56 -3.22 13.81
N PRO A 377 -18.96 -4.43 13.89
CA PRO A 377 -18.98 -5.36 12.78
C PRO A 377 -20.39 -5.64 12.30
N LEU A 378 -20.59 -5.61 10.98
CA LEU A 378 -21.85 -6.01 10.35
C LEU A 378 -21.72 -7.44 9.82
N PRO A 379 -22.70 -8.32 10.09
CA PRO A 379 -22.71 -9.65 9.48
C PRO A 379 -22.88 -9.52 7.96
N LEU A 380 -22.22 -10.38 7.21
CA LEU A 380 -22.56 -10.58 5.81
C LEU A 380 -23.85 -11.42 5.73
N PRO A 381 -24.70 -11.22 4.71
CA PRO A 381 -25.83 -12.12 4.47
C PRO A 381 -25.31 -13.56 4.36
N MET A 382 -25.87 -14.45 5.18
CA MET A 382 -25.57 -15.90 5.17
C MET A 382 -26.29 -16.60 4.03
#